data_AF-A0A7L3LIP7-F1
#
_entry.id   AF-A0A7L3LIP7-F1
#
_cell.length_a   1.000
_cell.length_b   1.000
_cell.length_c   1.000
_cell.angle_alpha   90.00
_cell.angle_beta   90.00
_cell.angle_gamma   90.00
#
_symmetry.space_group_name_H-M   'P 1'
#
loop_
_entity.id
_entity.type
_entity.pdbx_description
1 polymer ?
#
loop_
_entity_poly.entity_id
_entity_poly.type
_entity_poly.pdbx_seq_one_letter_code
_entity_poly.pdbx_strand_id
1 'polypeptide(L)'
;SRSLPPSGDLPCLRLQVLGCCLATAQAASSWLMGRAYRYLAAWALPQFLLVTQGDLQLLQVETDRLVVLVSGTFPEPGDCLPQLLSATRSHQEHQLCQQIHSMAASIQLFSGDVLKLFSTDCKRMSAEIFDQTMPLGKHWRVGLRADLPSSPSEYAAAAAQAVLGQVLQGAQLLPRDAQAPTLARVTTAFLEAWMDHILAQRIKFR
;
A
#
# COMPACT_ATOMS: atom_id res chain seq x y z
N SER A 1 -27.60 -32.54 38.05
CA SER A 1 -26.81 -33.21 37.01
C SER A 1 -26.46 -32.19 35.93
N ARG A 2 -25.22 -31.69 35.90
CA ARG A 2 -24.74 -30.85 34.79
C ARG A 2 -24.29 -31.78 33.66
N SER A 3 -24.97 -31.72 32.53
CA SER A 3 -24.55 -32.37 31.28
C SER A 3 -23.34 -31.63 30.71
N LEU A 4 -22.18 -32.29 30.68
CA LEU A 4 -21.05 -31.88 29.86
C LEU A 4 -21.47 -31.92 28.38
N PRO A 5 -21.06 -30.96 27.53
CA PRO A 5 -21.25 -31.10 26.10
C PRO A 5 -20.35 -32.20 25.54
N PRO A 6 -20.75 -32.86 24.44
CA PRO A 6 -19.98 -33.97 23.87
C PRO A 6 -18.66 -33.46 23.29
N SER A 7 -17.56 -34.06 23.72
CA SER A 7 -16.17 -33.74 23.34
C SER A 7 -15.83 -33.97 21.85
N GLY A 8 -16.83 -34.25 21.00
CA GLY A 8 -16.68 -34.58 19.58
C GLY A 8 -16.73 -33.38 18.61
N ASP A 9 -17.24 -32.22 19.04
CA ASP A 9 -17.46 -31.05 18.16
C ASP A 9 -16.26 -30.09 18.07
N LEU A 10 -15.39 -30.12 19.08
CA LEU A 10 -14.22 -29.23 19.21
C LEU A 10 -13.23 -29.26 18.00
N PRO A 11 -12.88 -30.43 17.43
CA PRO A 11 -11.93 -30.49 16.32
C PRO A 11 -12.50 -30.02 14.98
N CYS A 12 -13.81 -30.12 14.75
CA CYS A 12 -14.43 -29.57 13.54
C CYS A 12 -14.48 -28.04 13.62
N LEU A 13 -14.77 -27.51 14.81
CA LEU A 13 -14.78 -26.08 15.09
C LEU A 13 -13.41 -25.42 14.84
N ARG A 14 -12.29 -26.08 15.21
CA ARG A 14 -10.93 -25.56 14.96
C ARG A 14 -10.63 -25.33 13.48
N LEU A 15 -10.91 -26.33 12.64
CA LEU A 15 -10.73 -26.22 11.19
C LEU A 15 -11.64 -25.14 10.60
N GLN A 16 -12.88 -25.02 11.07
CA GLN A 16 -13.79 -23.96 10.65
C GLN A 16 -13.26 -22.58 11.02
N VAL A 17 -12.77 -22.38 12.25
CA VAL A 17 -12.21 -21.10 12.69
C VAL A 17 -10.99 -20.74 11.86
N LEU A 18 -10.03 -21.66 11.65
CA LEU A 18 -8.86 -21.42 10.79
C LEU A 18 -9.27 -21.10 9.36
N GLY A 19 -10.21 -21.85 8.79
CA GLY A 19 -10.75 -21.60 7.45
C GLY A 19 -11.43 -20.23 7.34
N CYS A 20 -12.22 -19.84 8.33
CA CYS A 20 -12.87 -18.53 8.38
C CYS A 20 -11.83 -17.39 8.52
N CYS A 21 -10.81 -17.55 9.35
CA CYS A 21 -9.73 -16.58 9.49
C CYS A 21 -9.00 -16.39 8.16
N LEU A 22 -8.61 -17.49 7.50
CA LEU A 22 -7.95 -17.46 6.20
C LEU A 22 -8.83 -16.80 5.13
N ALA A 23 -10.10 -17.22 5.01
CA ALA A 23 -11.02 -16.67 4.04
C ALA A 23 -11.27 -15.17 4.24
N THR A 24 -11.36 -14.72 5.50
CA THR A 24 -11.54 -13.31 5.85
C THR A 24 -10.30 -12.50 5.47
N ALA A 25 -9.10 -12.97 5.82
CA ALA A 25 -7.84 -12.31 5.46
C ALA A 25 -7.66 -12.24 3.93
N GLN A 26 -7.97 -13.33 3.22
CA GLN A 26 -7.93 -13.40 1.75
C GLN A 26 -8.90 -12.42 1.11
N ALA A 27 -10.15 -12.37 1.58
CA ALA A 27 -11.17 -11.48 1.05
C ALA A 27 -10.82 -10.02 1.29
N ALA A 28 -10.38 -9.68 2.51
CA ALA A 28 -9.95 -8.32 2.86
C ALA A 28 -8.74 -7.88 2.02
N SER A 29 -7.72 -8.74 1.91
CA SER A 29 -6.53 -8.50 1.09
C SER A 29 -6.88 -8.30 -0.38
N SER A 30 -7.66 -9.19 -0.97
CA SER A 30 -8.06 -9.12 -2.38
C SER A 30 -8.89 -7.87 -2.68
N TRP A 31 -9.84 -7.53 -1.79
CA TRP A 31 -10.63 -6.31 -1.92
C TRP A 31 -9.75 -5.07 -1.88
N LEU A 32 -8.84 -5.00 -0.91
CA LEU A 32 -7.96 -3.87 -0.69
C LEU A 32 -7.03 -3.66 -1.88
N MET A 33 -6.34 -4.71 -2.32
CA MET A 33 -5.44 -4.66 -3.48
C MET A 33 -6.19 -4.20 -4.73
N GLY A 34 -7.36 -4.81 -5.00
CA GLY A 34 -8.19 -4.43 -6.14
C GLY A 34 -8.65 -2.97 -6.10
N ARG A 35 -8.97 -2.44 -4.91
CA ARG A 35 -9.33 -1.04 -4.71
C ARG A 35 -8.15 -0.10 -4.90
N ALA A 36 -6.98 -0.43 -4.34
CA ALA A 36 -5.77 0.35 -4.51
C ALA A 36 -5.42 0.51 -6.00
N TYR A 37 -5.35 -0.59 -6.76
CA TYR A 37 -5.07 -0.51 -8.20
C TYR A 37 -6.12 0.28 -8.97
N ARG A 38 -7.41 0.11 -8.64
CA ARG A 38 -8.49 0.85 -9.30
C ARG A 38 -8.39 2.35 -9.04
N TYR A 39 -8.14 2.77 -7.79
CA TYR A 39 -8.01 4.18 -7.46
C TYR A 39 -6.78 4.80 -8.11
N LEU A 40 -5.66 4.08 -8.14
CA LEU A 40 -4.45 4.55 -8.81
C LEU A 40 -4.67 4.72 -10.32
N ALA A 41 -5.27 3.72 -10.97
CA ALA A 41 -5.60 3.78 -12.40
C ALA A 41 -6.57 4.92 -12.75
N ALA A 42 -7.52 5.22 -11.85
CA ALA A 42 -8.45 6.34 -11.99
C ALA A 42 -7.88 7.70 -11.52
N TRP A 43 -6.61 7.74 -11.09
CA TRP A 43 -5.96 8.90 -10.48
C TRP A 43 -6.70 9.48 -9.25
N ALA A 44 -7.45 8.65 -8.53
CA ALA A 44 -8.16 8.99 -7.31
C ALA A 44 -7.20 8.91 -6.10
N LEU A 45 -6.18 9.77 -6.08
CA LEU A 45 -5.07 9.71 -5.12
C LEU A 45 -5.51 9.83 -3.65
N PRO A 46 -6.50 10.66 -3.27
CA PRO A 46 -6.96 10.70 -1.89
C PRO A 46 -7.48 9.34 -1.39
N GLN A 47 -8.31 8.68 -2.18
CA GLN A 47 -8.87 7.36 -1.85
C GLN A 47 -7.78 6.28 -1.88
N PHE A 48 -6.86 6.35 -2.84
CA PHE A 48 -5.71 5.45 -2.91
C PHE A 48 -4.87 5.52 -1.62
N LEU A 49 -4.56 6.73 -1.14
CA LEU A 49 -3.78 6.94 0.07
C LEU A 49 -4.51 6.43 1.30
N LEU A 50 -5.81 6.70 1.44
CA LEU A 50 -6.61 6.18 2.55
C LEU A 50 -6.55 4.65 2.63
N VAL A 51 -6.71 3.97 1.50
CA VAL A 51 -6.70 2.51 1.45
C VAL A 51 -5.29 1.94 1.73
N THR A 52 -4.24 2.55 1.17
CA THR A 52 -2.87 1.99 1.25
C THR A 52 -2.09 2.43 2.49
N GLN A 53 -2.37 3.60 3.04
CA GLN A 53 -1.71 4.15 4.22
C GLN A 53 -2.60 4.14 5.48
N GLY A 54 -3.89 3.80 5.34
CA GLY A 54 -4.82 3.57 6.43
C GLY A 54 -5.21 2.10 6.54
N ASP A 55 -6.15 1.66 5.69
CA ASP A 55 -6.76 0.32 5.78
C ASP A 55 -5.72 -0.80 5.68
N LEU A 56 -4.72 -0.67 4.82
CA LEU A 56 -3.67 -1.66 4.65
C LEU A 56 -2.79 -1.79 5.89
N GLN A 57 -2.49 -0.68 6.55
CA GLN A 57 -1.67 -0.68 7.77
C GLN A 57 -2.44 -1.39 8.90
N LEU A 58 -3.75 -1.14 9.00
CA LEU A 58 -4.62 -1.87 9.92
C LEU A 58 -4.66 -3.38 9.58
N LEU A 59 -4.83 -3.73 8.30
CA LEU A 59 -4.86 -5.11 7.86
C LEU A 59 -3.55 -5.85 8.16
N GLN A 60 -2.40 -5.18 8.00
CA GLN A 60 -1.10 -5.73 8.37
C GLN A 60 -1.05 -6.04 9.86
N VAL A 61 -1.41 -5.09 10.73
CA VAL A 61 -1.41 -5.27 12.18
C VAL A 61 -2.35 -6.42 12.60
N GLU A 62 -3.55 -6.47 12.06
CA GLU A 62 -4.52 -7.53 12.41
C GLU A 62 -4.11 -8.91 11.89
N THR A 63 -3.48 -8.97 10.71
CA THR A 63 -2.97 -10.25 10.18
C THR A 63 -1.74 -10.73 10.96
N ASP A 64 -0.85 -9.83 11.39
CA ASP A 64 0.29 -10.19 12.25
C ASP A 64 -0.19 -10.70 13.62
N ARG A 65 -1.23 -10.07 14.20
CA ARG A 65 -1.90 -10.56 15.41
C ARG A 65 -2.51 -11.94 15.20
N LEU A 66 -3.18 -12.16 14.08
CA LEU A 66 -3.75 -13.45 13.72
C LEU A 66 -2.66 -14.53 13.63
N VAL A 67 -1.52 -14.22 13.01
CA VAL A 67 -0.36 -15.12 12.96
C VAL A 67 0.11 -15.51 14.37
N VAL A 68 0.28 -14.54 15.27
CA VAL A 68 0.69 -14.81 16.66
C VAL A 68 -0.31 -15.71 17.38
N LEU A 69 -1.61 -15.43 17.24
CA LEU A 69 -2.68 -16.20 17.88
C LEU A 69 -2.74 -17.64 17.35
N VAL A 70 -2.61 -17.81 16.04
CA VAL A 70 -2.63 -19.12 15.39
C VAL A 70 -1.41 -19.94 15.84
N SER A 71 -0.21 -19.36 15.82
CA SER A 71 1.02 -20.05 16.25
C SER A 71 1.00 -20.44 17.74
N GLY A 72 0.38 -19.63 18.60
CA GLY A 72 0.22 -19.96 20.02
C GLY A 72 -0.85 -21.02 20.31
N THR A 73 -1.91 -21.09 19.49
CA THR A 73 -3.06 -21.98 19.72
C THR A 73 -2.93 -23.33 19.00
N PHE A 74 -2.10 -23.38 17.97
CA PHE A 74 -1.88 -24.55 17.11
C PHE A 74 -0.37 -24.80 16.97
N PRO A 75 0.31 -25.25 18.04
CA PRO A 75 1.73 -25.50 18.00
C PRO A 75 2.07 -26.66 17.06
N GLU A 76 3.24 -26.56 16.44
CA GLU A 76 3.81 -27.60 15.60
C GLU A 76 3.88 -28.94 16.36
N PRO A 77 3.50 -30.06 15.72
CA PRO A 77 3.59 -31.36 16.37
C PRO A 77 5.05 -31.70 16.63
N GLY A 78 5.49 -31.57 17.88
CA GLY A 78 6.73 -32.18 18.36
C GLY A 78 6.65 -33.71 18.31
N ASP A 79 7.80 -34.36 18.12
CA ASP A 79 8.07 -35.80 17.83
C ASP A 79 7.32 -36.85 18.68
N CYS A 80 5.98 -36.88 18.66
CA CYS A 80 5.18 -37.88 19.36
C CYS A 80 4.17 -38.55 18.42
N LEU A 81 4.09 -39.88 18.55
CA LEU A 81 3.48 -40.84 17.61
C LEU A 81 2.07 -40.46 17.10
N PRO A 82 1.78 -40.61 15.79
CA PRO A 82 0.47 -40.34 15.23
C PRO A 82 -0.50 -41.52 15.32
N GLN A 83 -1.68 -41.28 15.91
CA GLN A 83 -2.90 -42.01 15.59
C GLN A 83 -3.43 -41.46 14.23
N LEU A 84 -3.70 -42.34 13.26
CA LEU A 84 -3.89 -42.02 11.82
C LEU A 84 -4.94 -40.92 11.50
N LEU A 85 -6.02 -40.83 12.27
CA LEU A 85 -7.04 -39.77 12.15
C LEU A 85 -6.61 -38.44 12.79
N SER A 86 -5.83 -38.51 13.87
CA SER A 86 -5.21 -37.35 14.52
C SER A 86 -4.12 -36.75 13.63
N ALA A 87 -3.41 -37.60 12.88
CA ALA A 87 -2.34 -37.20 11.95
C ALA A 87 -2.86 -36.41 10.75
N THR A 88 -3.89 -36.93 10.07
CA THR A 88 -4.49 -36.27 8.90
C THR A 88 -5.17 -34.95 9.27
N ARG A 89 -5.79 -34.86 10.45
CA ARG A 89 -6.41 -33.63 10.96
C ARG A 89 -5.37 -32.60 11.40
N SER A 90 -4.33 -33.02 12.12
CA SER A 90 -3.20 -32.16 12.47
C SER A 90 -2.52 -31.58 11.22
N HIS A 91 -2.43 -32.37 10.15
CA HIS A 91 -1.90 -31.91 8.88
C HIS A 91 -2.78 -30.82 8.23
N GLN A 92 -4.11 -30.95 8.25
CA GLN A 92 -5.01 -29.94 7.72
C GLN A 92 -4.97 -28.63 8.50
N GLU A 93 -4.97 -28.69 9.84
CA GLU A 93 -4.80 -27.51 10.69
C GLU A 93 -3.47 -26.81 10.37
N HIS A 94 -2.38 -27.58 10.29
CA HIS A 94 -1.05 -27.06 9.98
C HIS A 94 -0.99 -26.41 8.58
N GLN A 95 -1.62 -27.01 7.56
CA GLN A 95 -1.72 -26.40 6.23
C GLN A 95 -2.44 -25.05 6.26
N LEU A 96 -3.56 -24.94 6.99
CA LEU A 96 -4.28 -23.67 7.14
C LEU A 96 -3.43 -22.64 7.89
N CYS A 97 -2.71 -23.04 8.94
CA CYS A 97 -1.77 -22.18 9.65
C CYS A 97 -0.70 -21.64 8.70
N GLN A 98 -0.06 -22.50 7.88
CA GLN A 98 0.92 -22.08 6.89
C GLN A 98 0.33 -21.11 5.85
N GLN A 99 -0.91 -21.33 5.41
CA GLN A 99 -1.60 -20.43 4.48
C GLN A 99 -1.89 -19.05 5.09
N ILE A 100 -2.19 -18.99 6.39
CA ILE A 100 -2.36 -17.71 7.11
C ILE A 100 -1.02 -16.96 7.17
N HIS A 101 0.08 -17.67 7.46
CA HIS A 101 1.42 -17.07 7.46
C HIS A 101 1.83 -16.54 6.08
N SER A 102 1.59 -17.31 5.02
CA SER A 102 1.91 -16.88 3.66
C SER A 102 1.04 -15.71 3.21
N MET A 103 -0.22 -15.65 3.65
CA MET A 103 -1.10 -14.50 3.43
C MET A 103 -0.56 -13.24 4.12
N ALA A 104 -0.15 -13.35 5.39
CA ALA A 104 0.46 -12.24 6.13
C ALA A 104 1.70 -11.71 5.41
N ALA A 105 2.60 -12.60 4.99
CA ALA A 105 3.79 -12.24 4.22
C ALA A 105 3.43 -11.54 2.90
N SER A 106 2.40 -12.02 2.20
CA SER A 106 1.93 -11.42 0.94
C SER A 106 1.38 -10.00 1.14
N ILE A 107 0.64 -9.76 2.24
CA ILE A 107 0.14 -8.42 2.59
C ILE A 107 1.30 -7.48 2.92
N GLN A 108 2.32 -7.95 3.65
CA GLN A 108 3.52 -7.16 3.96
C GLN A 108 4.30 -6.79 2.69
N LEU A 109 4.51 -7.74 1.77
CA LEU A 109 5.15 -7.49 0.49
C LEU A 109 4.39 -6.44 -0.32
N PHE A 110 3.07 -6.59 -0.43
CA PHE A 110 2.23 -5.62 -1.13
C PHE A 110 2.31 -4.21 -0.54
N SER A 111 2.33 -4.08 0.79
CA SER A 111 2.50 -2.78 1.46
C SER A 111 3.81 -2.07 1.07
N GLY A 112 4.89 -2.84 0.91
CA GLY A 112 6.15 -2.32 0.40
C GLY A 112 6.09 -1.91 -1.08
N ASP A 113 5.45 -2.71 -1.92
CA ASP A 113 5.47 -2.53 -3.37
C ASP A 113 4.46 -1.50 -3.88
N VAL A 114 3.28 -1.40 -3.26
CA VAL A 114 2.23 -0.46 -3.65
C VAL A 114 2.71 1.00 -3.56
N LEU A 115 3.57 1.27 -2.58
CA LEU A 115 4.16 2.59 -2.38
C LEU A 115 5.26 2.92 -3.41
N LYS A 116 6.03 1.93 -3.85
CA LYS A 116 7.00 2.09 -4.94
C LYS A 116 6.26 2.35 -6.25
N LEU A 117 5.23 1.56 -6.53
CA LEU A 117 4.37 1.73 -7.70
C LEU A 117 3.76 3.13 -7.74
N PHE A 118 3.22 3.59 -6.62
CA PHE A 118 2.68 4.93 -6.48
C PHE A 118 3.71 6.03 -6.80
N SER A 119 4.94 5.90 -6.27
CA SER A 119 6.04 6.83 -6.58
C SER A 119 6.37 6.87 -8.07
N THR A 120 6.45 5.69 -8.70
CA THR A 120 6.70 5.56 -10.13
C THR A 120 5.59 6.21 -10.96
N ASP A 121 4.33 6.00 -10.60
CA ASP A 121 3.19 6.61 -11.29
C ASP A 121 3.13 8.13 -11.08
N CYS A 122 3.47 8.62 -9.89
CA CYS A 122 3.61 10.06 -9.64
C CYS A 122 4.70 10.67 -10.52
N LYS A 123 5.87 10.03 -10.61
CA LYS A 123 6.97 10.47 -11.48
C LYS A 123 6.53 10.50 -12.94
N ARG A 124 5.88 9.43 -13.42
CA ARG A 124 5.36 9.31 -14.79
C ARG A 124 4.34 10.41 -15.11
N MET A 125 3.31 10.56 -14.28
CA MET A 125 2.29 11.60 -14.49
C MET A 125 2.90 13.01 -14.45
N SER A 126 3.84 13.26 -13.54
CA SER A 126 4.56 14.54 -13.48
C SER A 126 5.32 14.81 -14.79
N ALA A 127 6.03 13.81 -15.31
CA ALA A 127 6.75 13.92 -16.58
C ALA A 127 5.79 14.19 -17.75
N GLU A 128 4.66 13.47 -17.83
CA GLU A 128 3.62 13.70 -18.85
C GLU A 128 3.07 15.13 -18.81
N ILE A 129 2.85 15.68 -17.62
CA ILE A 129 2.39 17.07 -17.48
C ILE A 129 3.49 18.04 -17.90
N PHE A 130 4.75 17.82 -17.52
CA PHE A 130 5.85 18.69 -17.95
C PHE A 130 6.05 18.66 -19.46
N ASP A 131 5.96 17.49 -20.10
CA ASP A 131 6.03 17.35 -21.55
C ASP A 131 4.95 18.16 -22.27
N GLN A 132 3.76 18.29 -21.67
CA GLN A 132 2.63 19.03 -22.27
C GLN A 132 2.64 20.53 -21.95
N THR A 133 3.10 20.91 -20.77
CA THR A 133 2.86 22.26 -20.23
C THR A 133 4.13 23.09 -20.03
N MET A 134 5.29 22.45 -19.90
CA MET A 134 6.53 23.15 -19.61
C MET A 134 6.95 23.95 -20.86
N PRO A 135 7.10 25.28 -20.73
CA PRO A 135 7.42 26.11 -21.88
C PRO A 135 8.84 25.82 -22.35
N LEU A 136 9.08 25.88 -23.66
CA LEU A 136 10.41 25.72 -24.25
C LEU A 136 10.95 27.06 -24.77
N GLY A 137 12.28 27.19 -24.84
CA GLY A 137 12.91 28.28 -25.58
C GLY A 137 12.87 29.66 -24.91
N LYS A 138 11.99 30.56 -25.37
CA LYS A 138 12.02 32.01 -25.01
C LYS A 138 11.58 32.29 -23.56
N HIS A 139 10.73 31.44 -22.98
CA HIS A 139 10.27 31.59 -21.59
C HIS A 139 11.42 31.55 -20.57
N TRP A 140 12.49 30.81 -20.88
CA TRP A 140 13.69 30.69 -20.04
C TRP A 140 14.73 31.77 -20.28
N ARG A 141 14.54 32.59 -21.32
CA ARG A 141 15.38 33.74 -21.65
C ARG A 141 14.72 34.99 -21.06
N VAL A 142 14.53 35.01 -19.73
CA VAL A 142 14.02 36.19 -19.04
C VAL A 142 15.18 37.17 -18.99
N GLY A 143 15.29 38.04 -20.00
CA GLY A 143 16.33 39.06 -20.03
C GLY A 143 16.29 39.87 -18.74
N LEU A 144 17.39 39.84 -17.97
CA LEU A 144 17.64 40.53 -16.69
C LEU A 144 16.42 41.29 -16.15
N ARG A 145 15.40 40.57 -15.66
CA ARG A 145 14.41 41.22 -14.79
C ARG A 145 15.09 41.36 -13.44
N ALA A 146 15.19 42.60 -12.97
CA ALA A 146 15.89 42.94 -11.73
C ALA A 146 15.21 42.33 -10.48
N ASP A 147 13.96 41.88 -10.59
CA ASP A 147 13.17 41.36 -9.48
C ASP A 147 12.78 39.89 -9.70
N LEU A 148 12.88 39.10 -8.63
CA LEU A 148 12.34 37.74 -8.56
C LEU A 148 10.83 37.77 -8.90
N PRO A 149 10.31 36.83 -9.70
CA PRO A 149 8.89 36.76 -9.96
C PRO A 149 8.13 36.55 -8.64
N SER A 150 7.15 37.42 -8.37
CA SER A 150 6.34 37.41 -7.15
C SER A 150 5.28 36.30 -7.13
N SER A 151 5.11 35.58 -8.24
CA SER A 151 4.14 34.50 -8.40
C SER A 151 4.75 33.30 -9.12
N PRO A 152 4.31 32.06 -8.80
CA PRO A 152 4.76 30.86 -9.50
C PRO A 152 4.34 30.91 -10.97
N SER A 153 5.11 30.23 -11.84
CA SER A 153 4.71 30.05 -13.24
C SER A 153 3.44 29.18 -13.34
N GLU A 154 2.57 29.50 -14.29
CA GLU A 154 1.28 28.81 -14.45
C GLU A 154 1.46 27.30 -14.67
N TYR A 155 2.45 26.89 -15.48
CA TYR A 155 2.73 25.48 -15.73
C TYR A 155 3.14 24.74 -14.43
N ALA A 156 3.99 25.37 -13.61
CA ALA A 156 4.49 24.75 -12.39
C ALA A 156 3.39 24.65 -11.33
N ALA A 157 2.55 25.69 -11.21
CA ALA A 157 1.38 25.66 -10.35
C ALA A 157 0.39 24.58 -10.77
N ALA A 158 0.09 24.45 -12.08
CA ALA A 158 -0.80 23.42 -12.60
C ALA A 158 -0.25 22.00 -12.36
N ALA A 159 1.04 21.76 -12.65
CA ALA A 159 1.68 20.47 -12.43
C ALA A 159 1.70 20.08 -10.95
N ALA A 160 2.08 21.01 -10.08
CA ALA A 160 2.08 20.80 -8.63
C ALA A 160 0.65 20.51 -8.13
N GLN A 161 -0.36 21.24 -8.61
CA GLN A 161 -1.74 21.02 -8.17
C GLN A 161 -2.30 19.67 -8.63
N ALA A 162 -1.98 19.23 -9.85
CA ALA A 162 -2.46 17.97 -10.42
C ALA A 162 -1.89 16.71 -9.72
N VAL A 163 -0.66 16.81 -9.19
CA VAL A 163 0.01 15.70 -8.50
C VAL A 163 0.07 15.95 -6.99
N LEU A 164 0.86 16.93 -6.55
CA LEU A 164 1.07 17.23 -5.13
C LEU A 164 -0.21 17.70 -4.44
N GLY A 165 -1.05 18.48 -5.12
CA GLY A 165 -2.32 18.95 -4.59
C GLY A 165 -3.27 17.80 -4.25
N GLN A 166 -3.38 16.81 -5.13
CA GLN A 166 -4.19 15.61 -4.90
C GLN A 166 -3.65 14.76 -3.75
N VAL A 167 -2.33 14.60 -3.68
CA VAL A 167 -1.68 13.87 -2.58
C VAL A 167 -1.84 14.60 -1.26
N LEU A 168 -1.76 15.94 -1.24
CA LEU A 168 -1.95 16.74 -0.03
C LEU A 168 -3.37 16.58 0.52
N GLN A 169 -4.38 16.57 -0.34
CA GLN A 169 -5.77 16.33 0.07
C GLN A 169 -5.95 14.96 0.72
N GLY A 170 -5.33 13.92 0.16
CA GLY A 170 -5.34 12.58 0.76
C GLY A 170 -4.54 12.49 2.06
N ALA A 171 -3.33 13.06 2.09
CA ALA A 171 -2.42 13.01 3.22
C ALA A 171 -3.01 13.67 4.47
N GLN A 172 -3.83 14.72 4.33
CA GLN A 172 -4.51 15.34 5.46
C GLN A 172 -5.44 14.39 6.22
N LEU A 173 -5.93 13.34 5.56
CA LEU A 173 -6.82 12.34 6.14
C LEU A 173 -6.06 11.14 6.75
N LEU A 174 -4.74 11.08 6.58
CA LEU A 174 -3.91 9.99 7.09
C LEU A 174 -3.49 10.22 8.56
N PRO A 175 -3.14 9.15 9.29
CA PRO A 175 -2.44 9.26 10.57
C PRO A 175 -1.17 10.11 10.43
N ARG A 176 -0.84 10.92 11.45
CA ARG A 176 0.30 11.87 11.40
C ARG A 176 1.61 11.22 10.96
N ASP A 177 1.87 10.01 11.42
CA ASP A 177 3.11 9.29 11.15
C ASP A 177 3.24 8.88 9.68
N ALA A 178 2.13 8.78 8.94
CA ALA A 178 2.09 8.45 7.52
C ALA A 178 2.11 9.69 6.60
N GLN A 179 1.80 10.89 7.12
CA GLN A 179 1.67 12.10 6.29
C GLN A 179 3.03 12.54 5.70
N ALA A 180 4.01 12.79 6.57
CA ALA A 180 5.33 13.25 6.18
C ALA A 180 6.05 12.30 5.19
N PRO A 181 6.13 10.97 5.44
CA PRO A 181 6.80 10.07 4.50
C PRO A 181 6.07 9.96 3.15
N THR A 182 4.73 10.01 3.15
CA THR A 182 3.94 10.02 1.92
C THR A 182 4.24 11.26 1.08
N LEU A 183 4.18 12.44 1.71
CA LEU A 183 4.44 13.72 1.03
C LEU A 183 5.87 13.81 0.53
N ALA A 184 6.86 13.40 1.35
CA ALA A 184 8.26 13.39 0.96
C ALA A 184 8.50 12.53 -0.28
N ARG A 185 7.95 11.31 -0.31
CA ARG A 185 8.09 10.40 -1.46
C ARG A 185 7.56 11.01 -2.76
N VAL A 186 6.34 11.56 -2.73
CA VAL A 186 5.72 12.13 -3.92
C VAL A 186 6.44 13.41 -4.35
N THR A 187 6.83 14.25 -3.40
CA THR A 187 7.59 15.47 -3.68
C THR A 187 8.92 15.14 -4.35
N THR A 188 9.64 14.14 -3.85
CA THR A 188 10.87 13.65 -4.49
C THR A 188 10.60 13.16 -5.91
N ALA A 189 9.62 12.29 -6.12
CA ALA A 189 9.26 11.78 -7.45
C ALA A 189 8.89 12.90 -8.44
N PHE A 190 8.16 13.91 -7.98
CA PHE A 190 7.78 15.08 -8.76
C PHE A 190 9.00 15.92 -9.15
N LEU A 191 9.89 16.23 -8.19
CA LEU A 191 11.09 17.02 -8.42
C LEU A 191 12.10 16.29 -9.32
N GLU A 192 12.20 14.97 -9.18
CA GLU A 192 12.99 14.14 -10.09
C GLU A 192 12.46 14.22 -11.52
N ALA A 193 11.14 14.07 -11.73
CA ALA A 193 10.54 14.21 -13.06
C ALA A 193 10.82 15.59 -13.68
N TRP A 194 10.75 16.64 -12.85
CA TRP A 194 11.05 18.00 -13.28
C TRP A 194 12.50 18.17 -13.72
N MET A 195 13.44 17.67 -12.92
CA MET A 195 14.88 17.69 -13.22
C MET A 195 15.21 16.86 -14.47
N ASP A 196 14.64 15.66 -14.58
CA ASP A 196 14.82 14.77 -15.72
C ASP A 196 14.36 15.45 -17.02
N HIS A 197 13.21 16.13 -16.98
CA HIS A 197 12.69 16.87 -18.12
C HIS A 197 13.59 18.07 -18.50
N ILE A 198 14.07 18.85 -17.53
CA ILE A 198 15.02 19.96 -17.77
C ILE A 198 16.28 19.48 -18.49
N LEU A 199 16.83 18.35 -18.02
CA LEU A 199 18.04 17.77 -18.58
C LEU A 199 17.79 17.22 -20.00
N ALA A 200 16.68 16.53 -20.21
CA ALA A 200 16.30 15.99 -21.51
C ALA A 200 16.09 17.08 -22.57
N GLN A 201 15.38 18.16 -22.20
CA GLN A 201 15.12 19.29 -23.09
C GLN A 201 16.27 20.32 -23.15
N ARG A 202 17.35 20.09 -22.40
CA ARG A 202 18.53 20.98 -22.28
C ARG A 202 18.13 22.43 -22.01
N ILE A 203 17.17 22.61 -21.12
CA ILE A 203 16.64 23.94 -20.77
C ILE A 203 17.77 24.77 -20.16
N LYS A 204 17.96 25.98 -20.70
CA LYS A 204 18.96 26.93 -20.22
C LYS A 204 18.26 28.08 -19.53
N PHE A 205 18.41 28.13 -18.21
CA PHE A 205 18.07 29.29 -17.40
C PHE A 205 19.15 30.36 -17.64
N ARG A 206 18.80 31.46 -18.30
CA ARG A 206 19.71 32.58 -18.59
C ARG A 206 19.13 33.88 -18.07
#